data_AF-F1LD87-F1
#
_entry.id   AF-F1LD87-F1
#
_cell.length_a   1.000
_cell.length_b   1.000
_cell.length_c   1.000
_cell.angle_alpha   90.00
_cell.angle_beta   90.00
_cell.angle_gamma   90.00
#
_symmetry.space_group_name_H-M   'P 1'
#
loop_
_entity.id
_entity.type
_entity.pdbx_description
1 polymer ?
#
loop_
_entity_poly.entity_id
_entity_poly.type
_entity_poly.pdbx_seq_one_letter_code
_entity_poly.pdbx_strand_id
1 'polypeptide(L)'
;MLFQLSGVQNTMMFDGNGDMQSGQQHVMELKMENAREVHPIVRALMFREHATIDVTNNGLRVIVDDQSCLQAIAYVKSDLFSSFIVREPSVTFGIPIAILTVLC
;
A
#
# COMPACT_ATOMS: atom_id res chain seq x y z
N MET A 1 2.39 9.88 -4.51
CA MET A 1 1.40 8.80 -4.45
C MET A 1 1.11 8.50 -2.98
N LEU A 2 -0.15 8.51 -2.57
CA LEU A 2 -0.57 8.27 -1.19
C LEU A 2 -1.45 7.03 -1.18
N PHE A 3 -0.98 5.93 -0.58
CA PHE A 3 -1.83 4.76 -0.33
C PHE A 3 -2.36 4.85 1.09
N GLN A 4 -3.65 5.14 1.22
CA GLN A 4 -4.36 5.03 2.50
C GLN A 4 -5.36 3.87 2.41
N LEU A 5 -5.06 2.77 3.10
CA LEU A 5 -6.07 1.76 3.40
C LEU A 5 -6.74 2.18 4.71
N SER A 6 -7.91 2.82 4.60
CA SER A 6 -8.77 3.04 5.76
C SER A 6 -9.43 1.70 6.13
N GLY A 7 -8.80 0.95 7.04
CA GLY A 7 -9.55 0.00 7.85
C GLY A 7 -10.48 0.82 8.72
N VAL A 8 -11.78 0.84 8.42
CA VAL A 8 -12.77 1.46 9.30
C VAL A 8 -12.85 0.60 10.56
N GLN A 9 -12.04 0.95 11.55
CA GLN A 9 -12.26 0.53 12.91
C GLN A 9 -12.92 1.70 13.62
N ASN A 10 -14.24 1.60 13.74
CA ASN A 10 -15.10 2.60 14.36
C ASN A 10 -14.79 2.64 15.87
N THR A 11 -13.70 3.30 16.27
CA THR A 11 -13.34 3.50 17.67
C THR A 11 -13.68 4.95 18.02
N MET A 12 -14.75 5.10 18.81
CA MET A 12 -15.13 6.38 19.41
C MET A 12 -14.15 6.67 20.55
N MET A 13 -13.17 7.56 20.32
CA MET A 13 -12.35 8.13 21.38
C MET A 13 -12.87 9.52 21.70
N PHE A 14 -13.33 9.73 22.94
CA PHE A 14 -13.63 11.04 23.50
C PHE A 14 -12.33 11.60 24.11
N ASP A 15 -11.76 12.65 23.51
CA ASP A 15 -10.78 13.51 24.20
C ASP A 15 -11.40 14.89 24.43
N GLY A 16 -11.26 15.38 25.65
CA GLY A 16 -11.93 16.57 26.19
C GLY A 16 -11.34 17.90 25.75
N ASN A 17 -10.98 18.05 24.47
CA ASN A 17 -10.62 19.34 23.88
C ASN A 17 -11.15 19.41 22.43
N GLY A 18 -11.93 20.44 22.13
CA GLY A 18 -12.81 20.55 20.95
C GLY A 18 -12.15 20.72 19.58
N ASP A 19 -11.17 19.89 19.24
CA ASP A 19 -10.65 19.75 17.89
C ASP A 19 -11.17 18.44 17.27
N MET A 20 -12.19 18.56 16.42
CA MET A 20 -12.74 17.46 15.63
C MET A 20 -11.78 17.11 14.49
N GLN A 21 -10.62 16.54 14.81
CA GLN A 21 -9.81 15.82 13.84
C GLN A 21 -10.47 14.46 13.65
N SER A 22 -11.08 14.25 12.48
CA SER A 22 -11.50 12.92 12.01
C SER A 22 -10.23 12.06 11.90
N GLY A 23 -9.82 11.49 13.03
CA GLY A 23 -8.68 10.61 13.14
C GLY A 23 -9.02 9.30 12.46
N GLN A 24 -9.03 9.29 11.13
CA GLN A 24 -9.03 8.07 10.36
C GLN A 24 -7.78 7.30 10.79
N GLN A 25 -7.93 6.30 11.64
CA GLN A 25 -6.83 5.42 12.01
C GLN A 25 -6.56 4.52 10.80
N HIS A 26 -5.66 4.94 9.91
CA HIS A 26 -5.20 4.09 8.81
C HIS A 26 -4.32 2.96 9.35
N VAL A 27 -4.54 1.77 8.83
CA VAL A 27 -3.77 0.56 9.18
C VAL A 27 -2.33 0.70 8.69
N MET A 28 -2.16 1.35 7.53
CA MET A 28 -0.88 1.80 7.00
C MET A 28 -1.05 3.13 6.27
N GLU A 29 0.02 3.91 6.26
CA GLU A 29 0.18 5.11 5.45
C GLU A 29 1.53 5.06 4.73
N LEU A 30 1.46 5.14 3.40
CA LEU A 30 2.63 5.13 2.53
C LEU A 30 2.60 6.39 1.68
N LYS A 31 3.63 7.23 1.81
CA LYS A 31 3.80 8.43 1.02
C LYS A 31 5.09 8.34 0.23
N MET A 32 4.97 8.51 -1.08
CA MET A 32 6.11 8.56 -1.98
C MET A 32 6.04 9.83 -2.82
N GLU A 33 7.13 10.58 -2.84
CA GLU A 33 7.28 11.79 -3.65
C GLU A 33 7.58 11.47 -5.11
N ASN A 34 8.40 10.44 -5.37
CA ASN A 34 8.81 10.08 -6.72
C ASN A 34 8.18 8.78 -7.22
N ALA A 35 6.93 8.86 -7.69
CA ALA A 35 6.21 7.73 -8.28
C ALA A 35 6.85 7.14 -9.55
N ARG A 36 7.76 7.89 -10.20
CA ARG A 36 8.41 7.46 -11.44
C ARG A 36 9.29 6.23 -11.27
N GLU A 37 9.80 5.99 -10.06
CA GLU A 37 10.64 4.82 -9.75
C GLU A 37 9.79 3.54 -9.70
N VAL A 38 8.56 3.64 -9.19
CA VAL A 38 7.67 2.48 -8.97
C VAL A 38 6.76 2.23 -10.17
N HIS A 39 6.46 3.27 -10.96
CA HIS A 39 5.66 3.16 -12.18
C HIS A 39 6.17 2.08 -13.17
N PRO A 40 7.45 2.05 -13.59
CA PRO A 40 7.94 1.03 -14.52
C PRO A 40 7.91 -0.38 -13.90
N ILE A 41 8.12 -0.48 -12.59
CA ILE A 41 8.07 -1.74 -11.85
C ILE A 41 6.64 -2.30 -11.87
N VAL A 42 5.65 -1.48 -11.51
CA VAL A 42 4.22 -1.86 -11.54
C VAL A 42 3.78 -2.19 -12.98
N ARG A 43 4.25 -1.43 -13.96
CA ARG A 43 3.93 -1.68 -15.38
C ARG A 43 4.50 -3.01 -15.87
N ALA A 44 5.68 -3.42 -15.41
CA ALA A 44 6.24 -4.74 -15.73
C ALA A 44 5.41 -5.90 -15.15
N LEU A 45 4.61 -5.63 -14.12
CA LEU A 45 3.75 -6.59 -13.45
C LEU A 45 2.33 -6.66 -14.03
N MET A 46 1.98 -5.80 -15.00
CA MET A 46 0.65 -5.74 -15.63
C MET A 46 0.31 -6.92 -16.58
N PHE A 47 0.93 -8.07 -16.40
CA PHE A 47 0.59 -9.28 -17.16
C PHE A 47 -0.65 -10.00 -16.59
N ARG A 48 -1.10 -9.65 -15.38
CA ARG A 48 -2.29 -10.19 -14.73
C ARG A 48 -3.21 -9.10 -14.20
N GLU A 49 -4.47 -9.47 -14.00
CA GLU A 49 -5.50 -8.56 -13.52
C GLU A 49 -5.39 -8.28 -12.01
N HIS A 50 -4.90 -9.26 -11.23
CA HIS A 50 -4.86 -9.21 -9.77
C HIS A 50 -3.42 -9.26 -9.24
N ALA A 51 -3.11 -8.40 -8.27
CA ALA A 51 -1.89 -8.46 -7.48
C ALA A 51 -2.20 -8.58 -5.99
N THR A 52 -1.29 -9.23 -5.28
CA THR A 52 -1.24 -9.24 -3.81
C THR A 52 -0.18 -8.26 -3.36
N ILE A 53 -0.59 -7.28 -2.55
CA ILE A 53 0.31 -6.31 -1.93
C ILE A 53 0.57 -6.77 -0.50
N ASP A 54 1.84 -6.88 -0.14
CA ASP A 54 2.32 -7.27 1.17
C ASP A 54 3.22 -6.16 1.72
N VAL A 55 2.78 -5.48 2.78
CA VAL A 55 3.46 -4.33 3.36
C VAL A 55 3.94 -4.69 4.74
N THR A 56 5.24 -4.52 4.97
CA THR A 56 5.90 -4.79 6.25
C THR A 56 6.75 -3.58 6.63
N ASN A 57 7.24 -3.49 7.86
CA ASN A 57 8.16 -2.41 8.27
C ASN A 57 9.44 -2.30 7.41
N ASN A 58 9.80 -3.35 6.67
CA ASN A 58 10.96 -3.33 5.78
C ASN A 58 10.66 -2.71 4.40
N GLY A 59 9.39 -2.68 3.99
CA GLY A 59 8.99 -2.22 2.67
C GLY A 59 7.70 -2.83 2.16
N LEU A 60 7.39 -2.51 0.91
CA LEU A 60 6.21 -2.94 0.17
C LEU A 60 6.60 -3.98 -0.88
N ARG A 61 5.89 -5.10 -0.90
CA ARG A 61 6.02 -6.19 -1.88
C ARG A 61 4.76 -6.24 -2.73
N VAL A 62 4.93 -6.27 -4.03
CA VAL A 62 3.85 -6.51 -5.00
C VAL A 62 4.09 -7.88 -5.60
N ILE A 63 3.17 -8.80 -5.36
CA ILE A 63 3.25 -10.19 -5.79
C ILE A 63 2.15 -10.40 -6.82
N VAL A 64 2.53 -10.90 -7.98
CA VAL A 64 1.60 -11.22 -9.08
C VAL A 64 1.82 -12.67 -9.46
N ASP A 65 0.75 -13.44 -9.42
CA ASP A 65 0.79 -14.88 -9.61
C ASP A 65 -0.14 -15.32 -10.76
N ASP A 66 0.38 -16.20 -11.59
CA ASP A 66 -0.25 -16.75 -12.80
C ASP A 66 -0.91 -18.11 -12.53
N GLN A 67 -1.34 -18.42 -11.30
CA GLN A 67 -2.03 -19.66 -10.90
C GLN A 67 -1.36 -21.00 -11.33
N SER A 68 -0.11 -21.02 -11.81
CA SER A 68 0.80 -22.19 -11.85
C SER A 68 2.11 -21.97 -12.65
N CYS A 69 2.23 -20.96 -13.52
CA CYS A 69 3.38 -20.89 -14.46
C CYS A 69 4.39 -19.76 -14.21
N LEU A 70 3.95 -18.64 -13.65
CA LEU A 70 4.79 -17.45 -13.50
C LEU A 70 4.40 -16.70 -12.24
N GLN A 71 5.40 -16.35 -11.43
CA GLN A 71 5.22 -15.45 -10.31
C GLN A 71 6.22 -14.31 -10.46
N ALA A 72 5.72 -13.08 -10.38
CA ALA A 72 6.53 -11.89 -10.39
C ALA A 72 6.40 -11.19 -9.05
N ILE A 73 7.53 -10.81 -8.47
CA ILE A 73 7.58 -10.11 -7.19
C ILE A 73 8.38 -8.84 -7.39
N ALA A 74 7.77 -7.69 -7.16
CA ALA A 74 8.50 -6.45 -6.97
C ALA A 74 8.63 -6.14 -5.50
N TYR A 75 9.80 -5.67 -5.11
CA TYR A 75 10.07 -5.21 -3.76
C TYR A 75 10.52 -3.76 -3.77
N VAL A 76 9.84 -2.93 -2.99
CA VAL A 76 10.15 -1.53 -2.78
C VAL A 76 10.50 -1.37 -1.31
N LYS A 77 11.75 -1.04 -1.01
CA LYS A 77 12.19 -0.78 0.37
C LYS A 77 11.47 0.44 0.95
N SER A 78 11.28 0.43 2.27
CA SER A 78 10.72 1.57 3.01
C SER A 78 11.53 2.86 2.80
N ASP A 79 12.85 2.77 2.59
CA ASP A 79 13.73 3.91 2.28
C ASP A 79 13.33 4.74 1.05
N LEU A 80 12.57 4.15 0.10
CA LEU A 80 12.11 4.88 -1.09
C LEU A 80 10.88 5.77 -0.81
N PHE A 81 10.24 5.57 0.34
CA PHE A 81 9.05 6.29 0.74
C PHE A 81 9.43 7.45 1.67
N SER A 82 8.93 8.66 1.37
CA SER A 82 9.12 9.84 2.23
C SER A 82 8.34 9.73 3.54
N SER A 83 7.27 8.93 3.59
CA SER A 83 6.59 8.53 4.83
C SER A 83 6.20 7.06 4.73
N PHE A 84 6.55 6.26 5.73
CA PHE A 84 6.24 4.84 5.79
C PHE A 84 5.79 4.50 7.21
N ILE A 85 4.47 4.44 7.42
CA ILE A 85 3.86 4.18 8.72
C ILE A 85 3.02 2.91 8.58
N VAL A 86 3.39 1.85 9.28
CA VAL A 86 2.60 0.60 9.32
C VAL A 86 2.31 0.29 10.79
N ARG A 87 1.03 0.16 11.14
CA ARG A 87 0.61 -0.09 12.54
C ARG A 87 0.57 -1.57 12.88
N GLU A 88 0.40 -2.41 11.88
CA GLU A 88 0.42 -3.88 12.00
C GLU A 88 1.80 -4.45 11.63
N PRO A 89 2.18 -5.63 12.13
CA PRO A 89 3.46 -6.26 11.77
C PRO A 89 3.59 -6.54 10.26
N SER A 90 2.47 -6.83 9.61
CA SER A 90 2.35 -7.07 8.17
C SER A 90 0.91 -6.82 7.72
N VAL A 91 0.74 -6.12 6.61
CA VAL A 91 -0.57 -5.87 5.99
C VAL A 91 -0.55 -6.48 4.60
N THR A 92 -1.41 -7.46 4.36
CA THR A 92 -1.49 -8.13 3.06
C THR A 92 -2.90 -7.99 2.49
N PHE A 93 -3.02 -7.50 1.26
CA PHE A 93 -4.32 -7.35 0.58
C PHE A 93 -4.21 -7.56 -0.93
N GLY A 94 -5.28 -8.05 -1.54
CA GLY A 94 -5.39 -8.19 -2.99
C GLY A 94 -6.00 -6.93 -3.62
N ILE A 95 -5.41 -6.45 -4.72
CA ILE A 95 -5.94 -5.35 -5.51
C ILE A 95 -5.74 -5.60 -7.01
N PRO A 96 -6.70 -5.21 -7.86
CA PRO A 96 -6.48 -5.23 -9.30
C PRO A 96 -5.31 -4.31 -9.72
N ILE A 97 -4.36 -4.82 -10.51
CA ILE A 97 -3.17 -4.06 -10.95
C ILE A 97 -3.58 -2.85 -11.81
N ALA A 98 -4.71 -2.97 -12.53
CA ALA A 98 -5.29 -1.88 -13.30
C ALA A 98 -5.50 -0.61 -12.45
N ILE A 99 -5.77 -0.73 -11.15
CA ILE A 99 -5.94 0.42 -10.26
C ILE A 99 -4.58 1.03 -9.91
N LEU A 100 -3.57 0.20 -9.66
CA LEU A 100 -2.20 0.63 -9.37
C LEU A 100 -1.59 1.41 -10.54
N THR A 101 -1.79 0.96 -11.78
CA THR A 101 -1.23 1.66 -12.95
C THR A 101 -1.86 3.02 -13.21
N VAL A 102 -3.11 3.25 -12.79
CA VAL A 102 -3.81 4.53 -12.99
C VAL A 102 -3.39 5.58 -11.96
N LEU A 103 -2.90 5.13 -10.80
CA LEU A 103 -2.45 6.00 -9.71
C LEU A 103 -0.99 6.48 -9.88
N CYS A 104 -0.22 5.85 -10.77
CA CYS A 104 1.20 6.13 -11.04
C CYS A 104 1.42 7.02 -12.25
#